data_AF-A0A6C1RR80-F1
#
_entry.id   AF-A0A6C1RR80-F1
#
_cell.length_a   1.000
_cell.length_b   1.000
_cell.length_c   1.000
_cell.angle_alpha   90.00
_cell.angle_beta   90.00
_cell.angle_gamma   90.00
#
_symmetry.space_group_name_H-M   'P 1'
#
loop_
_entity.id
_entity.type
_entity.pdbx_description
1 polymer ?
#
loop_
_entity_poly.entity_id
_entity_poly.type
_entity_poly.pdbx_seq_one_letter_code
_entity_poly.pdbx_strand_id
1 'polypeptide(L)'
;MTPSSPRSVPFSAAVIAGGANSRMGSPKGLLEIAGRPLLTRVVDTLSVISQDLICVTCRPNEYPFEHQRLRFVPDHRGVPQGPLSGIMGALAAARHNLCVAVAVDMPFLNAELLRHLAQLADGFDVVLPIIESDRPECLHAVYRRTCLAPGTEALNSGRRKVTSFFDSVRVRRVTAAELRAIDPGLASFENINTPFDLALALSPRQ
;
A
#
# COMPACT_ATOMS: atom_id res chain seq x y z
N MET A 1 -14.19 32.02 17.40
CA MET A 1 -14.30 31.03 16.30
C MET A 1 -13.14 30.08 16.42
N THR A 2 -13.36 28.89 17.00
CA THR A 2 -12.37 27.80 16.97
C THR A 2 -12.17 27.39 15.51
N PRO A 3 -10.92 27.25 15.02
CA PRO A 3 -10.71 26.71 13.68
C PRO A 3 -11.32 25.32 13.66
N SER A 4 -12.26 25.11 12.73
CA SER A 4 -12.82 23.79 12.46
C SER A 4 -11.67 22.84 12.14
N SER A 5 -11.51 21.80 12.95
CA SER A 5 -10.57 20.71 12.69
C SER A 5 -10.71 20.28 11.23
N PRO A 6 -9.61 20.11 10.47
CA PRO A 6 -9.70 19.72 9.07
C PRO A 6 -10.52 18.42 8.99
N ARG A 7 -11.62 18.44 8.21
CA ARG A 7 -12.43 17.23 7.97
C ARG A 7 -11.51 16.16 7.40
N SER A 8 -11.37 15.04 8.11
CA SER A 8 -10.62 13.89 7.61
C SER A 8 -11.24 13.41 6.29
N VAL A 9 -10.45 13.40 5.22
CA VAL A 9 -10.89 12.88 3.92
C VAL A 9 -11.04 11.35 4.05
N PRO A 10 -12.22 10.76 3.75
CA PRO A 10 -12.37 9.31 3.84
C PRO A 10 -11.65 8.62 2.68
N PHE A 11 -10.95 7.53 2.98
CA PHE A 11 -10.21 6.73 2.01
C PHE A 11 -10.31 5.23 2.33
N SER A 12 -10.21 4.40 1.29
CA SER A 12 -10.02 2.95 1.42
C SER A 12 -8.55 2.66 1.71
N ALA A 13 -8.26 1.55 2.39
CA ALA A 13 -6.91 1.10 2.65
C ALA A 13 -6.72 -0.31 2.12
N ALA A 14 -5.77 -0.48 1.20
CA ALA A 14 -5.51 -1.71 0.51
C ALA A 14 -4.11 -2.22 0.82
N VAL A 15 -4.01 -3.48 1.26
CA VAL A 15 -2.76 -4.23 1.28
C VAL A 15 -2.67 -5.06 0.01
N ILE A 16 -1.58 -4.88 -0.75
CA ILE A 16 -1.27 -5.66 -1.94
C ILE A 16 -0.47 -6.88 -1.51
N ALA A 17 -1.16 -8.01 -1.40
CA ALA A 17 -0.61 -9.30 -0.96
C ALA A 17 -0.37 -10.26 -2.14
N GLY A 18 -0.38 -9.74 -3.37
CA GLY A 18 -0.13 -10.47 -4.60
C GLY A 18 1.35 -10.50 -4.98
N GLY A 19 1.82 -11.66 -5.46
CA GLY A 19 3.17 -11.84 -5.99
C GLY A 19 3.71 -13.26 -5.73
N ALA A 20 4.31 -13.86 -6.75
CA ALA A 20 4.95 -15.17 -6.62
C ALA A 20 6.27 -15.02 -5.85
N ASN A 21 6.24 -15.17 -4.53
CA ASN A 21 7.47 -15.23 -3.72
C ASN A 21 7.85 -16.68 -3.45
N SER A 22 8.52 -17.30 -4.42
CA SER A 22 9.08 -18.64 -4.30
C SER A 22 10.35 -18.71 -3.45
N ARG A 23 11.02 -17.56 -3.18
CA ARG A 23 12.32 -17.51 -2.51
C ARG A 23 12.29 -17.86 -1.02
N MET A 24 11.13 -17.68 -0.36
CA MET A 24 10.94 -17.93 1.08
C MET A 24 10.10 -19.18 1.37
N GLY A 25 9.66 -19.91 0.34
CA GLY A 25 8.85 -21.14 0.49
C GLY A 25 7.41 -20.94 0.98
N SER A 26 7.05 -19.75 1.50
CA SER A 26 5.71 -19.41 1.98
C SER A 26 5.23 -18.06 1.43
N PRO A 27 3.90 -17.81 1.38
CA PRO A 27 3.36 -16.49 1.10
C PRO A 27 3.92 -15.45 2.09
N LYS A 28 4.47 -14.34 1.58
CA LYS A 28 5.12 -13.31 2.41
C LYS A 28 4.24 -12.80 3.56
N GLY A 29 2.93 -12.67 3.33
CA GLY A 29 2.02 -12.19 4.38
C GLY A 29 1.91 -13.11 5.60
N LEU A 30 2.34 -14.37 5.48
CA LEU A 30 2.42 -15.35 6.58
C LEU A 30 3.76 -15.34 7.30
N LEU A 31 4.77 -14.62 6.80
CA LEU A 31 6.03 -14.48 7.53
C LEU A 31 5.76 -13.76 8.85
N GLU A 32 6.42 -14.19 9.92
CA GLU A 32 6.14 -13.70 11.26
C GLU A 32 7.28 -12.85 11.79
N ILE A 33 6.94 -11.68 12.35
CA ILE A 33 7.84 -10.89 13.18
C ILE A 33 7.29 -10.91 14.59
N ALA A 34 8.10 -11.37 15.55
CA ALA A 34 7.70 -11.55 16.95
C ALA A 34 6.36 -12.31 17.09
N GLY A 35 6.22 -13.44 16.38
CA GLY A 35 5.04 -14.32 16.43
C GLY A 35 3.77 -13.74 15.79
N ARG A 36 3.89 -12.68 14.98
CA ARG A 36 2.74 -12.05 14.31
C ARG A 36 2.96 -11.98 12.79
N PRO A 37 2.02 -12.51 11.97
CA PRO A 37 2.11 -12.44 10.51
C PRO A 37 2.21 -11.01 9.98
N LEU A 38 2.97 -10.80 8.89
CA LEU A 38 3.11 -9.48 8.27
C LEU A 38 1.75 -8.92 7.85
N LEU A 39 0.87 -9.76 7.28
CA LEU A 39 -0.47 -9.35 6.88
C LEU A 39 -1.26 -8.80 8.06
N THR A 40 -1.23 -9.48 9.21
CA THR A 40 -1.88 -9.03 10.44
C THR A 40 -1.35 -7.67 10.88
N ARG A 41 -0.03 -7.46 10.87
CA ARG A 41 0.59 -6.19 11.28
C ARG A 41 0.17 -5.02 10.38
N VAL A 42 0.18 -5.25 9.07
CA VAL A 42 -0.24 -4.26 8.08
C VAL A 42 -1.72 -3.94 8.25
N VAL A 43 -2.59 -4.97 8.25
CA VAL A 43 -4.04 -4.79 8.36
C VAL A 43 -4.42 -4.07 9.66
N ASP A 44 -3.83 -4.42 10.80
CA ASP A 44 -4.10 -3.75 12.07
C ASP A 44 -3.81 -2.26 11.99
N THR A 45 -2.66 -1.88 11.40
CA THR A 45 -2.30 -0.47 11.22
C THR A 45 -3.29 0.25 10.29
N LEU A 46 -3.67 -0.39 9.18
CA LEU A 46 -4.67 0.16 8.25
C LEU A 46 -6.06 0.28 8.89
N SER A 47 -6.40 -0.64 9.79
CA SER A 47 -7.71 -0.71 10.47
C SER A 47 -7.99 0.49 11.40
N VAL A 48 -6.92 1.16 11.84
CA VAL A 48 -6.93 2.35 12.70
C VAL A 48 -7.13 3.64 11.88
N ILE A 49 -6.86 3.60 10.58
CA ILE A 49 -6.94 4.77 9.69
C ILE A 49 -8.10 4.71 8.69
N SER A 50 -8.65 3.53 8.41
CA SER A 50 -9.76 3.33 7.47
C SER A 50 -10.77 2.30 7.96
N GLN A 51 -12.04 2.52 7.59
CA GLN A 51 -13.13 1.57 7.80
C GLN A 51 -13.32 0.62 6.60
N ASP A 52 -12.70 0.91 5.47
CA ASP A 52 -12.78 0.09 4.25
C ASP A 52 -11.42 -0.57 3.98
N LEU A 53 -11.26 -1.80 4.46
CA LEU A 53 -10.02 -2.56 4.37
C LEU A 53 -10.10 -3.59 3.24
N ILE A 54 -9.07 -3.62 2.41
CA ILE A 54 -8.98 -4.47 1.23
C ILE A 54 -7.65 -5.24 1.27
N CYS A 55 -7.69 -6.55 1.07
CA CYS A 55 -6.51 -7.36 0.79
C CYS A 55 -6.57 -7.84 -0.66
N VAL A 56 -5.61 -7.43 -1.47
CA VAL A 56 -5.56 -7.82 -2.88
C VAL A 56 -4.71 -9.07 -3.05
N THR A 57 -5.34 -10.16 -3.48
CA THR A 57 -4.70 -11.43 -3.81
C THR A 57 -5.62 -12.31 -4.66
N CYS A 58 -5.04 -13.02 -5.64
CA CYS A 58 -5.75 -14.09 -6.36
C CYS A 58 -5.74 -15.44 -5.62
N ARG A 59 -5.17 -15.51 -4.41
CA ARG A 59 -5.06 -16.72 -3.59
C ARG A 59 -5.53 -16.48 -2.15
N PRO A 60 -6.81 -16.14 -1.93
CA PRO A 60 -7.32 -15.80 -0.60
C PRO A 60 -7.18 -16.96 0.39
N ASN A 61 -7.33 -18.19 -0.07
CA ASN A 61 -7.26 -19.40 0.77
C ASN A 61 -5.86 -19.66 1.37
N GLU A 62 -4.81 -19.02 0.86
CA GLU A 62 -3.46 -19.10 1.44
C GLU A 62 -3.35 -18.30 2.75
N TYR A 63 -4.33 -17.44 3.06
CA TYR A 63 -4.32 -16.59 4.24
C TYR A 63 -5.41 -17.04 5.22
N PRO A 64 -5.07 -17.79 6.29
CA PRO A 64 -6.00 -18.13 7.37
C PRO A 64 -6.20 -16.91 8.30
N PHE A 65 -6.55 -15.78 7.70
CA PHE A 65 -6.65 -14.49 8.36
C PHE A 65 -8.12 -14.06 8.40
N GLU A 66 -8.63 -13.89 9.61
CA GLU A 66 -10.01 -13.45 9.84
C GLU A 66 -9.99 -12.05 10.47
N HIS A 67 -10.49 -11.07 9.72
CA HIS A 67 -10.76 -9.74 10.24
C HIS A 67 -12.10 -9.27 9.68
N GLN A 68 -13.05 -8.95 10.56
CA GLN A 68 -14.46 -8.72 10.20
C GLN A 68 -14.67 -7.67 9.10
N ARG A 69 -13.78 -6.67 9.01
CA ARG A 69 -13.86 -5.59 8.02
C ARG A 69 -13.00 -5.80 6.78
N LEU A 70 -12.13 -6.83 6.76
CA LEU A 70 -11.20 -7.05 5.64
C LEU A 70 -11.91 -7.80 4.51
N ARG A 71 -11.84 -7.24 3.31
CA ARG A 71 -12.35 -7.89 2.10
C ARG A 71 -11.18 -8.39 1.27
N PHE A 72 -11.16 -9.68 0.96
CA PHE A 72 -10.26 -10.24 -0.05
C PHE A 72 -10.81 -9.92 -1.44
N VAL A 73 -9.98 -9.33 -2.28
CA VAL A 73 -10.32 -9.01 -3.66
C VAL A 73 -9.22 -9.48 -4.58
N PRO A 74 -9.52 -9.93 -5.80
CA PRO A 74 -8.49 -10.33 -6.73
C PRO A 74 -7.74 -9.12 -7.30
N ASP A 75 -6.58 -9.38 -7.90
CA ASP A 75 -5.95 -8.46 -8.86
C ASP A 75 -6.94 -8.06 -9.98
N HIS A 76 -6.59 -7.03 -10.75
CA HIS A 76 -7.43 -6.56 -11.85
C HIS A 76 -7.82 -7.71 -12.80
N ARG A 77 -9.14 -7.86 -13.02
CA ARG A 77 -9.75 -8.95 -13.82
C ARG A 77 -9.36 -10.37 -13.38
N GLY A 78 -8.93 -10.57 -12.13
CA GLY A 78 -8.54 -11.89 -11.64
C GLY A 78 -7.13 -12.33 -12.05
N VAL A 79 -6.35 -11.48 -12.73
CA VAL A 79 -5.05 -11.88 -13.29
C VAL A 79 -3.91 -11.11 -12.60
N PRO A 80 -3.00 -11.82 -11.90
CA PRO A 80 -1.84 -11.18 -11.27
C PRO A 80 -0.82 -10.81 -12.35
N GLN A 81 -0.66 -9.50 -12.60
CA GLN A 81 0.27 -8.95 -13.60
C GLN A 81 1.29 -7.98 -12.99
N GLY A 82 1.60 -8.19 -11.71
CA GLY A 82 2.47 -7.33 -10.92
C GLY A 82 1.71 -6.23 -10.16
N PRO A 83 2.43 -5.35 -9.47
CA PRO A 83 1.84 -4.36 -8.55
C PRO A 83 0.76 -3.47 -9.16
N LEU A 84 0.88 -3.11 -10.44
CA LEU A 84 -0.13 -2.32 -11.13
C LEU A 84 -1.49 -3.03 -11.15
N SER A 85 -1.51 -4.34 -11.42
CA SER A 85 -2.76 -5.13 -11.40
C SER A 85 -3.39 -5.15 -10.01
N GLY A 86 -2.57 -5.27 -8.97
CA GLY A 86 -3.01 -5.22 -7.58
C GLY A 86 -3.64 -3.87 -7.22
N ILE A 87 -2.99 -2.75 -7.58
CA ILE A 87 -3.52 -1.40 -7.34
C ILE A 87 -4.83 -1.20 -8.09
N MET A 88 -4.93 -1.63 -9.35
CA MET A 88 -6.17 -1.52 -10.12
C MET A 88 -7.29 -2.40 -9.55
N GLY A 89 -6.98 -3.59 -9.02
CA GLY A 89 -7.92 -4.43 -8.27
C GLY A 89 -8.45 -3.71 -7.02
N ALA A 90 -7.55 -3.10 -6.24
CA ALA A 90 -7.93 -2.30 -5.07
C ALA A 90 -8.83 -1.11 -5.45
N LEU A 91 -8.46 -0.32 -6.47
CA LEU A 91 -9.24 0.84 -6.90
C LEU A 91 -10.61 0.48 -7.44
N ALA A 92 -10.74 -0.67 -8.11
CA ALA A 92 -12.04 -1.18 -8.57
C ALA A 92 -12.96 -1.51 -7.38
N ALA A 93 -12.40 -2.08 -6.31
CA ALA A 93 -13.14 -2.53 -5.12
C ALA A 93 -13.29 -1.48 -4.01
N ALA A 94 -12.56 -0.36 -4.09
CA ALA A 94 -12.58 0.74 -3.13
C ALA A 94 -13.98 1.38 -3.01
N ARG A 95 -14.42 1.61 -1.77
CA ARG A 95 -15.68 2.33 -1.48
C ARG A 95 -15.51 3.84 -1.47
N HIS A 96 -14.28 4.33 -1.42
CA HIS A 96 -13.96 5.75 -1.41
C HIS A 96 -13.22 6.18 -2.68
N ASN A 97 -13.17 7.50 -2.91
CA ASN A 97 -12.48 8.07 -4.06
C ASN A 97 -10.96 8.02 -3.94
N LEU A 98 -10.43 7.91 -2.72
CA LEU A 98 -9.01 7.73 -2.44
C LEU A 98 -8.78 6.32 -1.90
N CYS A 99 -7.65 5.73 -2.28
CA CYS A 99 -7.18 4.46 -1.77
C CYS A 99 -5.69 4.56 -1.42
N VAL A 100 -5.36 4.31 -0.16
CA VAL A 100 -3.97 4.06 0.26
C VAL A 100 -3.62 2.64 -0.15
N ALA A 101 -2.58 2.44 -0.95
CA ALA A 101 -2.10 1.12 -1.34
C ALA A 101 -0.72 0.88 -0.71
N VAL A 102 -0.63 -0.18 0.10
CA VAL A 102 0.59 -0.61 0.79
C VAL A 102 0.98 -2.04 0.39
N ALA A 103 2.27 -2.36 0.33
CA ALA A 103 2.71 -3.74 0.18
C ALA A 103 2.60 -4.52 1.50
N VAL A 104 2.37 -5.83 1.42
CA VAL A 104 2.31 -6.70 2.61
C VAL A 104 3.66 -6.87 3.32
N ASP A 105 4.77 -6.58 2.64
CA ASP A 105 6.13 -6.73 3.15
C ASP A 105 6.71 -5.48 3.83
N MET A 106 5.89 -4.45 4.04
CA MET A 106 6.21 -3.27 4.86
C MET A 106 5.51 -3.31 6.22
N PRO A 107 5.97 -4.11 7.19
CA PRO A 107 5.24 -4.35 8.44
C PRO A 107 5.30 -3.22 9.47
N PHE A 108 6.10 -2.18 9.23
CA PHE A 108 6.33 -1.07 10.17
C PHE A 108 5.63 0.22 9.74
N LEU A 109 4.46 0.08 9.12
CA LEU A 109 3.67 1.21 8.62
C LEU A 109 3.44 2.26 9.71
N ASN A 110 3.56 3.53 9.32
CA ASN A 110 3.25 4.66 10.18
C ASN A 110 1.85 5.20 9.82
N ALA A 111 0.89 5.01 10.73
CA ALA A 111 -0.49 5.43 10.54
C ALA A 111 -0.65 6.96 10.36
N GLU A 112 0.17 7.76 11.02
CA GLU A 112 0.17 9.22 10.87
C GLU A 112 0.67 9.62 9.48
N LEU A 113 1.76 9.00 9.01
CA LEU A 113 2.28 9.24 7.68
C LEU A 113 1.25 8.89 6.59
N LEU A 114 0.59 7.72 6.69
CA LEU A 114 -0.43 7.33 5.72
C LEU A 114 -1.63 8.30 5.69
N ARG A 115 -2.07 8.80 6.86
CA ARG A 115 -3.10 9.84 6.92
C ARG A 115 -2.63 11.14 6.29
N HIS A 116 -1.38 11.53 6.55
CA HIS A 116 -0.79 12.71 5.96
C HIS A 116 -0.77 12.61 4.43
N LEU A 117 -0.25 11.52 3.87
CA LEU A 117 -0.25 11.29 2.43
C LEU A 117 -1.66 11.37 1.81
N ALA A 118 -2.68 10.85 2.51
CA ALA A 118 -4.07 10.96 2.04
C ALA A 118 -4.59 12.40 2.03
N GLN A 119 -4.19 13.23 2.99
CA GLN A 119 -4.53 14.66 3.03
C GLN A 119 -3.84 15.44 1.90
N LEU A 120 -2.64 15.01 1.49
CA LEU A 120 -1.89 15.62 0.40
C LEU A 120 -2.50 15.40 -1.00
N ALA A 121 -3.53 14.56 -1.11
CA ALA A 121 -4.14 14.14 -2.37
C ALA A 121 -5.08 15.18 -2.99
N ASP A 122 -5.35 16.30 -2.32
CA ASP A 122 -6.19 17.35 -2.91
C ASP A 122 -5.57 17.90 -4.20
N GLY A 123 -6.36 17.97 -5.26
CA GLY A 123 -5.87 18.35 -6.59
C GLY A 123 -4.94 17.35 -7.28
N PHE A 124 -4.69 16.16 -6.71
CA PHE A 124 -3.83 15.13 -7.32
C PHE A 124 -4.57 13.79 -7.46
N ASP A 125 -4.12 13.01 -8.43
CA ASP A 125 -4.59 11.64 -8.68
C ASP A 125 -3.71 10.62 -7.98
N VAL A 126 -2.40 10.90 -7.87
CA VAL A 126 -1.44 10.06 -7.15
C VAL A 126 -0.64 10.93 -6.18
N VAL A 127 -0.50 10.48 -4.93
CA VAL A 127 0.50 10.99 -3.99
C VAL A 127 1.56 9.90 -3.82
N LEU A 128 2.76 10.19 -4.30
CA LEU A 128 3.85 9.24 -4.46
C LEU A 128 5.02 9.64 -3.57
N PRO A 129 5.30 8.89 -2.50
CA PRO A 129 6.56 9.04 -1.79
C PRO A 129 7.76 8.72 -2.69
N ILE A 130 8.74 9.61 -2.61
CA ILE A 130 10.06 9.45 -3.22
C ILE A 130 11.05 9.36 -2.06
N ILE A 131 11.60 8.17 -1.86
CA ILE A 131 12.62 7.96 -0.82
C ILE A 131 14.02 8.25 -1.39
N GLU A 132 15.06 7.85 -0.67
CA GLU A 132 16.44 8.07 -1.08
C GLU A 132 16.76 7.54 -2.49
N SER A 133 17.72 8.18 -3.16
CA SER A 133 18.10 7.89 -4.55
C SER A 133 16.97 8.07 -5.58
N ASP A 134 16.03 8.98 -5.31
CA ASP A 134 14.89 9.29 -6.18
C ASP A 134 13.99 8.07 -6.47
N ARG A 135 13.96 7.10 -5.53
CA ARG A 135 13.21 5.86 -5.71
C ARG A 135 11.73 6.06 -5.37
N PRO A 136 10.80 5.80 -6.31
CA PRO A 136 9.36 5.93 -6.06
C PRO A 136 8.81 4.71 -5.32
N GLU A 137 8.10 4.93 -4.22
CA GLU A 137 7.45 3.88 -3.43
C GLU A 137 5.98 3.73 -3.81
N CYS A 138 5.75 3.08 -4.95
CA CYS A 138 4.41 2.93 -5.54
C CYS A 138 3.46 2.06 -4.71
N LEU A 139 4.00 1.21 -3.83
CA LEU A 139 3.24 0.41 -2.87
C LEU A 139 3.34 1.00 -1.46
N HIS A 140 3.51 2.31 -1.34
CA HIS A 140 3.32 3.08 -0.12
C HIS A 140 2.68 4.42 -0.48
N ALA A 141 1.67 4.41 -1.36
CA ALA A 141 1.19 5.59 -2.06
C ALA A 141 -0.33 5.72 -1.99
N VAL A 142 -0.82 6.92 -2.30
CA VAL A 142 -2.27 7.19 -2.41
C VAL A 142 -2.65 7.30 -3.86
N TYR A 143 -3.72 6.60 -4.23
CA TYR A 143 -4.28 6.61 -5.57
C TYR A 143 -5.74 7.04 -5.51
N ARG A 144 -6.11 7.94 -6.41
CA ARG A 144 -7.50 8.32 -6.65
C ARG A 144 -8.14 7.30 -7.59
N ARG A 145 -9.46 7.10 -7.45
CA ARG A 145 -10.23 6.20 -8.32
C ARG A 145 -10.16 6.59 -9.81
N THR A 146 -9.87 7.85 -10.12
CA THR A 146 -9.60 8.34 -11.49
C THR A 146 -8.40 7.65 -12.14
N CYS A 147 -7.45 7.11 -11.36
CA CYS A 147 -6.34 6.31 -11.87
C CYS A 147 -6.77 4.96 -12.48
N LEU A 148 -8.00 4.48 -12.20
CA LEU A 148 -8.45 3.18 -12.66
C LEU A 148 -8.46 3.08 -14.19
N ALA A 149 -9.00 4.08 -14.90
CA ALA A 149 -9.05 4.09 -16.36
C ALA A 149 -7.65 4.09 -17.02
N PRO A 150 -6.74 5.05 -16.73
CA PRO A 150 -5.41 5.06 -17.33
C PRO A 150 -4.53 3.86 -16.89
N GLY A 151 -4.69 3.37 -15.66
CA GLY A 151 -3.98 2.18 -15.19
C GLY A 151 -4.49 0.89 -15.85
N THR A 152 -5.80 0.74 -16.05
CA THR A 152 -6.38 -0.36 -16.84
C THR A 152 -5.92 -0.30 -18.30
N GLU A 153 -5.86 0.90 -18.90
CA GLU A 153 -5.34 1.04 -20.26
C GLU A 153 -3.88 0.58 -20.35
N ALA A 154 -3.03 1.01 -19.40
CA ALA A 154 -1.65 0.55 -19.33
C ALA A 154 -1.54 -0.99 -19.27
N LEU A 155 -2.35 -1.64 -18.44
CA LEU A 155 -2.41 -3.10 -18.37
C LEU A 155 -2.86 -3.74 -19.71
N ASN A 156 -3.88 -3.18 -20.36
CA ASN A 156 -4.35 -3.66 -21.67
C ASN A 156 -3.27 -3.54 -22.75
N SER A 157 -2.45 -2.47 -22.71
CA SER A 157 -1.30 -2.31 -23.61
C SER A 157 -0.07 -3.15 -23.21
N GLY A 158 -0.19 -4.05 -22.23
CA GLY A 158 0.91 -4.91 -21.75
C GLY A 158 1.94 -4.20 -20.88
N ARG A 159 1.71 -2.95 -20.45
CA ARG A 159 2.59 -2.21 -19.54
C ARG A 159 2.28 -2.62 -18.11
N ARG A 160 3.32 -3.09 -17.40
CA ARG A 160 3.18 -3.65 -16.03
C ARG A 160 3.78 -2.78 -14.92
N LYS A 161 4.62 -1.79 -15.28
CA LYS A 161 5.21 -0.86 -14.31
C LYS A 161 4.12 0.07 -13.78
N VAL A 162 4.05 0.29 -12.47
CA VAL A 162 3.04 1.19 -11.88
C VAL A 162 3.16 2.60 -12.43
N THR A 163 4.38 3.10 -12.60
CA THR A 163 4.65 4.43 -13.15
C THR A 163 4.26 4.61 -14.61
N SER A 164 3.91 3.53 -15.33
CA SER A 164 3.68 3.59 -16.78
C SER A 164 2.45 4.41 -17.21
N PHE A 165 1.53 4.73 -16.29
CA PHE A 165 0.36 5.58 -16.57
C PHE A 165 0.49 6.99 -15.99
N PHE A 166 1.61 7.33 -15.34
CA PHE A 166 1.74 8.59 -14.60
C PHE A 166 1.70 9.83 -15.50
N ASP A 167 2.08 9.72 -16.77
CA ASP A 167 1.98 10.81 -17.74
C ASP A 167 0.52 11.19 -18.07
N SER A 168 -0.45 10.33 -17.72
CA SER A 168 -1.88 10.55 -17.95
C SER A 168 -2.62 11.08 -16.73
N VAL A 169 -1.93 11.36 -15.62
CA VAL A 169 -2.55 11.76 -14.34
C VAL A 169 -1.71 12.80 -13.61
N ARG A 170 -2.30 13.49 -12.62
CA ARG A 170 -1.57 14.44 -11.78
C ARG A 170 -0.89 13.72 -10.63
N VAL A 171 0.43 13.74 -10.60
CA VAL A 171 1.24 13.10 -9.55
C VAL A 171 1.86 14.15 -8.64
N ARG A 172 1.57 14.06 -7.36
CA ARG A 172 2.31 14.75 -6.31
C ARG A 172 3.43 13.85 -5.82
N ARG A 173 4.68 14.28 -6.01
CA ARG A 173 5.84 13.63 -5.41
C ARG A 173 6.06 14.20 -4.00
N VAL A 174 6.23 13.34 -3.01
CA VAL A 174 6.52 13.71 -1.62
C VAL A 174 7.94 13.30 -1.32
N THR A 175 8.79 14.27 -1.01
CA THR A 175 10.22 14.06 -0.87
C THR A 175 10.59 13.37 0.44
N ALA A 176 11.73 12.69 0.49
CA ALA A 176 12.26 12.11 1.73
C ALA A 176 12.36 13.12 2.89
N ALA A 177 12.62 14.40 2.62
CA ALA A 177 12.65 15.44 3.63
C ALA A 177 11.26 15.70 4.26
N GLU A 178 10.21 15.76 3.43
CA GLU A 178 8.83 15.87 3.92
C GLU A 178 8.42 14.63 4.73
N LEU A 179 8.77 13.43 4.24
CA LEU A 179 8.46 12.17 4.92
C LEU A 179 9.12 12.09 6.31
N ARG A 180 10.39 12.52 6.42
CA ARG A 180 11.15 12.52 7.68
C ARG A 180 10.61 13.45 8.75
N ALA A 181 9.79 14.44 8.39
CA ALA A 181 9.11 15.26 9.39
C ALA A 181 8.11 14.44 10.24
N ILE A 182 7.66 13.28 9.74
CA ILE A 182 6.67 12.41 10.39
C ILE A 182 7.24 11.03 10.72
N ASP A 183 8.09 10.49 9.85
CA ASP A 183 8.83 9.24 10.07
C ASP A 183 10.35 9.49 9.91
N PRO A 184 11.03 9.98 10.96
CA PRO A 184 12.44 10.40 10.87
C PRO A 184 13.39 9.32 10.36
N GLY A 185 13.11 8.05 10.68
CA GLY A 185 13.90 6.91 10.24
C GLY A 185 13.45 6.30 8.92
N LEU A 186 12.32 6.74 8.35
CA LEU A 186 11.66 6.11 7.20
C LEU A 186 11.41 4.61 7.41
N ALA A 187 11.19 4.20 8.67
CA ALA A 187 10.98 2.81 9.04
C ALA A 187 9.73 2.23 8.34
N SER A 188 8.75 3.06 8.01
CA SER A 188 7.53 2.65 7.29
C SER A 188 7.78 2.19 5.86
N PHE A 189 8.98 2.44 5.30
CA PHE A 189 9.38 2.02 3.96
C PHE A 189 10.35 0.82 3.96
N GLU A 190 10.68 0.26 5.13
CA GLU A 190 11.47 -0.95 5.25
C GLU A 190 10.69 -2.16 4.73
N ASN A 191 11.30 -2.96 3.85
CA ASN A 191 10.69 -4.14 3.24
C ASN A 191 11.33 -5.43 3.75
N ILE A 192 10.52 -6.46 3.97
CA ILE A 192 10.97 -7.82 4.31
C ILE A 192 10.97 -8.69 3.06
N ASN A 193 12.13 -8.79 2.38
CA ASN A 193 12.27 -9.52 1.14
C ASN A 193 13.07 -10.83 1.28
N THR A 194 13.93 -10.91 2.29
CA THR A 194 14.89 -12.00 2.49
C THR A 194 14.86 -12.52 3.94
N PRO A 195 15.41 -13.72 4.22
CA PRO A 195 15.58 -14.20 5.59
C PRO A 195 16.46 -13.27 6.43
N PHE A 196 17.42 -12.58 5.80
CA PHE A 196 18.28 -11.62 6.46
C PHE A 196 17.48 -10.39 6.92
N ASP A 197 16.61 -9.84 6.06
CA ASP A 197 15.72 -8.74 6.43
C ASP A 197 14.81 -9.14 7.60
N LEU A 198 14.32 -10.39 7.58
CA LEU A 198 13.50 -10.93 8.67
C LEU A 198 14.28 -11.02 9.99
N ALA A 199 15.55 -11.47 9.96
CA ALA A 199 16.40 -11.52 11.14
C ALA A 199 16.70 -10.12 11.71
N LEU A 200 16.96 -9.13 10.85
CA LEU A 200 17.11 -7.74 11.27
C LEU A 200 15.84 -7.20 11.92
N ALA A 201 14.67 -7.49 11.33
CA ALA A 201 13.37 -7.08 11.86
C ALA A 201 13.02 -7.69 13.23
N LEU A 202 13.61 -8.83 13.59
CA LEU A 202 13.46 -9.48 14.89
C LEU A 202 14.38 -8.90 15.97
N SER A 203 15.38 -8.10 15.59
CA SER A 203 16.31 -7.48 16.53
C SER A 203 15.61 -6.33 17.28
N PRO A 204 15.90 -6.10 18.58
CA PRO A 204 15.34 -4.97 19.31
C PRO A 204 15.72 -3.65 18.63
N ARG A 205 14.74 -2.82 18.29
CA ARG A 205 15.01 -1.44 17.89
C ARG A 205 15.31 -0.64 19.15
N GLN A 206 16.46 0.04 19.17
CA GLN A 206 16.85 0.97 20.23
C GLN A 206 15.91 2.17 20.28
#